data_AF-W2TM10-F1
#
_entry.id   AF-W2TM10-F1
#
_cell.length_a   1.000
_cell.length_b   1.000
_cell.length_c   1.000
_cell.angle_alpha   90.00
_cell.angle_beta   90.00
_cell.angle_gamma   90.00
#
_symmetry.space_group_name_H-M   'P 1'
#
loop_
_entity.id
_entity.type
_entity.pdbx_description
1 polymer ?
#
loop_
_entity_poly.entity_id
_entity_poly.type
_entity_poly.pdbx_seq_one_letter_code
_entity_poly.pdbx_strand_id
1 'polypeptide(L)'
;MTLTVSAIAALDKFTYWLKVHRLFLPKHDHAILITKFDLISPRGDSGTQGMAYVGSICQPGDSASIVEDVGAAATALIAAHELGHSLGAFHDGNPQSQDCPSFANFLMAVTVSGTEDFERFAHSRVMSPCSIESIEKKLKSPLASCVRKSMPKEHQLMGMSSLSQETTPTPGELISLQQQCQITFGPHYGVCPSKDYFRGLDVCRRIWCKDRTKRRSGPCETRTYLPALDGTECGKMKWCIAGRCVDNPKKLQECIDLNPKTCGKYSKIKLRHYCKSKDFAEICCRSCAQLKDL
;
A
#
# COMPACT_ATOMS: atom_id res chain seq x y z
N MET A 1 21.66 10.78 -12.90
CA MET A 1 21.54 9.78 -13.98
C MET A 1 20.76 8.62 -13.40
N THR A 2 19.57 8.32 -13.93
CA THR A 2 18.83 7.10 -13.62
C THR A 2 19.49 5.96 -14.39
N LEU A 3 19.92 4.91 -13.68
CA LEU A 3 20.45 3.71 -14.32
C LEU A 3 19.27 2.91 -14.88
N THR A 4 19.37 2.44 -16.11
CA THR A 4 18.30 1.67 -16.79
C THR A 4 18.73 0.22 -17.00
N VAL A 5 17.77 -0.71 -17.04
CA VAL A 5 18.00 -2.11 -17.40
C VAL A 5 16.76 -2.71 -18.05
N SER A 6 16.94 -3.56 -19.07
CA SER A 6 15.84 -4.30 -19.67
C SER A 6 15.19 -5.22 -18.64
N ALA A 7 13.87 -5.08 -18.45
CA ALA A 7 13.11 -5.83 -17.44
C ALA A 7 13.24 -7.35 -17.64
N ILE A 8 13.09 -7.81 -18.89
CA ILE A 8 13.20 -9.23 -19.23
C ILE A 8 14.62 -9.77 -19.00
N ALA A 9 15.65 -9.04 -19.44
CA ALA A 9 17.03 -9.46 -19.24
C ALA A 9 17.43 -9.47 -17.76
N ALA A 10 16.85 -8.58 -16.95
CA ALA A 10 17.06 -8.54 -15.52
C ALA A 10 16.39 -9.73 -14.82
N LEU A 11 15.15 -10.06 -15.18
CA LEU A 11 14.45 -11.25 -14.68
C LEU A 11 15.21 -12.53 -15.05
N ASP A 12 15.62 -12.69 -16.31
CA ASP A 12 16.38 -13.86 -16.78
C ASP A 12 17.69 -14.06 -16.02
N LYS A 13 18.42 -12.96 -15.75
CA LYS A 13 19.65 -13.01 -14.94
C LYS A 13 19.37 -13.39 -13.50
N PHE A 14 18.29 -12.86 -12.92
CA PHE A 14 17.93 -13.16 -11.53
C PHE A 14 17.49 -14.62 -11.37
N THR A 15 16.67 -15.13 -12.29
CA THR A 15 16.21 -16.53 -12.28
C THR A 15 17.40 -17.49 -12.46
N TYR A 16 18.34 -17.17 -13.35
CA TYR A 16 19.60 -17.90 -13.48
C TYR A 16 20.41 -17.88 -12.18
N TRP A 17 20.57 -16.71 -11.56
CA TRP A 17 21.30 -16.57 -10.30
C TRP A 17 20.68 -17.43 -9.18
N LEU A 18 19.35 -17.44 -9.06
CA LEU A 18 18.61 -18.28 -8.12
C LEU A 18 18.86 -19.77 -8.37
N LYS A 19 18.86 -20.22 -9.63
CA LYS A 19 19.13 -21.61 -10.01
C LYS A 19 20.54 -22.04 -9.61
N VAL A 20 21.54 -21.20 -9.89
CA VAL A 20 22.96 -21.48 -9.59
C VAL A 20 23.23 -21.50 -8.09
N HIS A 21 22.62 -20.59 -7.33
CA HIS A 21 22.89 -20.43 -5.90
C HIS A 21 21.90 -21.17 -4.98
N ARG A 22 21.00 -22.00 -5.53
CA ARG A 22 19.90 -22.65 -4.80
C ARG A 22 20.31 -23.35 -3.49
N LEU A 23 21.53 -23.89 -3.41
CA LEU A 23 22.04 -24.61 -2.23
C LEU A 23 22.43 -23.69 -1.07
N PHE A 24 22.68 -22.42 -1.35
CA PHE A 24 23.14 -21.42 -0.37
C PHE A 24 22.04 -20.44 0.04
N LEU A 25 20.86 -20.53 -0.57
CA LEU A 25 19.74 -19.65 -0.28
C LEU A 25 18.85 -20.25 0.82
N PRO A 26 18.26 -19.42 1.70
CA PRO A 26 17.20 -19.87 2.60
C PRO A 26 16.09 -20.55 1.81
N LYS A 27 15.43 -21.55 2.40
CA LYS A 27 14.28 -22.21 1.76
C LYS A 27 13.17 -21.17 1.49
N HIS A 28 12.71 -21.10 0.25
CA HIS A 28 11.68 -20.19 -0.21
C HIS A 28 10.87 -20.84 -1.34
N ASP A 29 9.63 -20.39 -1.52
CA ASP A 29 8.78 -20.81 -2.65
C ASP A 29 8.83 -19.77 -3.80
N HIS A 30 9.07 -18.50 -3.47
CA HIS A 30 9.16 -17.39 -4.42
C HIS A 30 10.22 -16.37 -3.98
N ALA A 31 10.88 -15.72 -4.93
CA ALA A 31 11.88 -14.68 -4.66
C ALA A 31 11.55 -13.37 -5.39
N ILE A 32 11.67 -12.23 -4.70
CA ILE A 32 11.43 -10.92 -5.29
C ILE A 32 12.73 -10.11 -5.23
N LEU A 33 13.22 -9.64 -6.39
CA LEU A 33 14.32 -8.69 -6.49
C LEU A 33 13.75 -7.27 -6.57
N ILE A 34 14.10 -6.42 -5.62
CA ILE A 34 13.72 -5.00 -5.62
C ILE A 34 14.93 -4.17 -6.07
N THR A 35 14.74 -3.27 -7.04
CA THR A 35 15.83 -2.48 -7.63
C THR A 35 15.47 -1.01 -7.82
N LYS A 36 16.46 -0.12 -7.77
CA LYS A 36 16.31 1.32 -8.14
C LYS A 36 16.63 1.61 -9.61
N PHE A 37 16.97 0.58 -10.39
CA PHE A 37 17.11 0.74 -11.84
C PHE A 37 15.72 0.94 -12.45
N ASP A 38 15.65 1.87 -13.41
CA ASP A 38 14.49 2.06 -14.28
C ASP A 38 14.36 0.84 -15.21
N LEU A 39 13.27 0.09 -15.05
CA LEU A 39 13.02 -1.13 -15.81
C LEU A 39 12.41 -0.77 -17.17
N ILE A 40 13.16 -0.99 -18.23
CA ILE A 40 12.70 -0.67 -19.59
C ILE A 40 12.03 -1.86 -20.27
N SER A 41 10.93 -1.59 -20.96
CA SER A 41 10.22 -2.56 -21.78
C SER A 41 11.08 -2.99 -22.99
N PRO A 42 10.71 -4.07 -23.71
CA PRO A 42 11.36 -4.44 -24.98
C PRO A 42 11.33 -3.35 -26.05
N ARG A 43 10.41 -2.37 -25.95
CA ARG A 43 10.30 -1.21 -26.86
C ARG A 43 11.15 -0.02 -26.40
N GLY A 44 11.82 -0.14 -25.25
CA GLY A 44 12.69 0.88 -24.68
C GLY A 44 11.98 1.95 -23.85
N ASP A 45 10.69 1.77 -23.51
CA ASP A 45 9.94 2.68 -22.64
C ASP A 45 10.06 2.33 -21.16
N SER A 46 10.08 3.35 -20.29
CA SER A 46 10.12 3.26 -18.82
C SER A 46 8.74 2.99 -18.18
N GLY A 47 7.80 2.40 -18.93
CA GLY A 47 6.46 2.11 -18.42
C GLY A 47 6.38 0.83 -17.58
N THR A 48 7.42 -0.01 -17.65
CA THR A 48 7.47 -1.31 -16.96
C THR A 48 8.02 -1.09 -15.55
N GLN A 49 7.26 -1.46 -14.51
CA GLN A 49 7.70 -1.28 -13.13
C GLN A 49 7.93 -2.62 -12.42
N GLY A 50 7.61 -3.74 -13.06
CA GLY A 50 7.84 -5.08 -12.57
C GLY A 50 7.80 -6.11 -13.69
N MET A 51 8.29 -7.32 -13.41
CA MET A 51 8.18 -8.45 -14.32
C MET A 51 8.27 -9.78 -13.58
N ALA A 52 7.40 -10.72 -13.95
CA ALA A 52 7.40 -12.11 -13.50
C ALA A 52 6.89 -13.06 -14.59
N TYR A 53 7.19 -14.34 -14.47
CA TYR A 53 6.61 -15.36 -15.35
C TYR A 53 5.25 -15.83 -14.83
N VAL A 54 4.26 -15.92 -15.72
CA VAL A 54 2.92 -16.35 -15.36
C VAL A 54 2.88 -17.83 -14.96
N GLY A 55 2.29 -18.14 -13.80
CA GLY A 55 2.07 -19.52 -13.34
C GLY A 55 3.35 -20.27 -12.97
N SER A 56 4.41 -19.56 -12.58
CA SER A 56 5.73 -20.11 -12.25
C SER A 56 5.95 -20.37 -10.76
N ILE A 57 4.95 -20.17 -9.89
CA ILE A 57 5.11 -20.14 -8.41
C ILE A 57 5.87 -21.32 -7.74
N CYS A 58 5.97 -22.48 -8.39
CA CYS A 58 6.76 -23.62 -7.89
C CYS A 58 7.81 -24.12 -8.89
N GLN A 59 8.11 -23.35 -9.94
CA GLN A 59 9.17 -23.65 -10.89
C GLN A 59 10.51 -23.21 -10.28
N PRO A 60 11.49 -24.11 -10.07
CA PRO A 60 12.76 -23.76 -9.45
C PRO A 60 13.48 -22.63 -10.21
N GLY A 61 13.72 -21.51 -9.52
CA GLY A 61 14.35 -20.31 -10.07
C GLY A 61 13.43 -19.40 -10.88
N ASP A 62 12.46 -19.97 -11.61
CA ASP A 62 11.48 -19.18 -12.38
C ASP A 62 10.32 -18.66 -11.51
N SER A 63 10.14 -19.20 -10.31
CA SER A 63 9.34 -18.59 -9.25
C SER A 63 10.04 -17.34 -8.71
N ALA A 64 10.09 -16.31 -9.53
CA ALA A 64 10.74 -15.06 -9.20
C ALA A 64 10.06 -13.86 -9.86
N SER A 65 10.20 -12.71 -9.22
CA SER A 65 9.75 -11.41 -9.73
C SER A 65 10.87 -10.38 -9.60
N ILE A 66 10.93 -9.42 -10.52
CA ILE A 66 11.72 -8.19 -10.36
C ILE A 66 10.78 -7.00 -10.25
N VAL A 67 11.08 -6.06 -9.37
CA VAL A 67 10.24 -4.90 -9.05
C VAL A 67 11.10 -3.65 -8.96
N GLU A 68 10.70 -2.60 -9.65
CA GLU A 68 11.24 -1.27 -9.51
C GLU A 68 10.74 -0.61 -8.22
N ASP A 69 11.66 -0.11 -7.41
CA ASP A 69 11.35 0.67 -6.22
C ASP A 69 11.00 2.12 -6.59
N VAL A 70 9.73 2.31 -6.96
CA VAL A 70 9.09 3.62 -7.20
C VAL A 70 8.60 4.32 -5.93
N GLY A 71 8.75 3.67 -4.77
CA GLY A 71 8.53 4.23 -3.44
C GLY A 71 7.26 3.75 -2.72
N ALA A 72 7.43 3.52 -1.41
CA ALA A 72 6.37 3.30 -0.42
C ALA A 72 5.29 2.29 -0.88
N ALA A 73 4.01 2.68 -0.83
CA ALA A 73 2.87 1.81 -1.13
C ALA A 73 2.87 1.30 -2.59
N ALA A 74 3.38 2.10 -3.53
CA ALA A 74 3.36 1.74 -4.95
C ALA A 74 4.24 0.53 -5.23
N THR A 75 5.46 0.48 -4.68
CA THR A 75 6.37 -0.68 -4.81
C THR A 75 5.75 -1.96 -4.24
N ALA A 76 5.04 -1.86 -3.11
CA ALA A 76 4.37 -3.02 -2.52
C ALA A 76 3.24 -3.57 -3.42
N LEU A 77 2.49 -2.70 -4.09
CA LEU A 77 1.45 -3.13 -5.03
C LEU A 77 2.03 -3.73 -6.30
N ILE A 78 3.11 -3.19 -6.83
CA ILE A 78 3.80 -3.78 -7.97
C ILE A 78 4.30 -5.18 -7.59
N ALA A 79 4.92 -5.34 -6.42
CA ALA A 79 5.34 -6.65 -5.94
C ALA A 79 4.16 -7.64 -5.80
N ALA A 80 3.00 -7.18 -5.32
CA ALA A 80 1.80 -7.99 -5.24
C ALA A 80 1.25 -8.37 -6.63
N HIS A 81 1.31 -7.46 -7.60
CA HIS A 81 0.94 -7.68 -8.99
C HIS A 81 1.82 -8.76 -9.64
N GLU A 82 3.14 -8.65 -9.53
CA GLU A 82 4.08 -9.63 -10.09
C GLU A 82 3.95 -11.01 -9.42
N LEU A 83 3.68 -11.04 -8.11
CA LEU A 83 3.35 -12.28 -7.42
C LEU A 83 2.03 -12.88 -7.94
N GLY A 84 1.04 -12.04 -8.26
CA GLY A 84 -0.21 -12.44 -8.91
C GLY A 84 0.04 -13.17 -10.23
N HIS A 85 0.95 -12.65 -11.07
CA HIS A 85 1.40 -13.36 -12.27
C HIS A 85 2.00 -14.72 -11.94
N SER A 86 2.95 -14.80 -10.99
CA SER A 86 3.57 -16.05 -10.59
C SER A 86 2.53 -17.09 -10.11
N LEU A 87 1.48 -16.64 -9.44
CA LEU A 87 0.33 -17.43 -9.01
C LEU A 87 -0.65 -17.80 -10.13
N GLY A 88 -0.47 -17.29 -11.34
CA GLY A 88 -1.21 -17.68 -12.54
C GLY A 88 -2.23 -16.65 -13.04
N ALA A 89 -2.31 -15.47 -12.44
CA ALA A 89 -3.18 -14.41 -12.97
C ALA A 89 -2.60 -13.80 -14.26
N PHE A 90 -3.49 -13.48 -15.19
CA PHE A 90 -3.18 -12.63 -16.34
C PHE A 90 -3.60 -11.19 -16.04
N HIS A 91 -3.18 -10.26 -16.88
CA HIS A 91 -3.72 -8.91 -16.81
C HIS A 91 -5.24 -8.92 -17.07
N ASP A 92 -5.96 -8.09 -16.32
CA ASP A 92 -7.36 -7.76 -16.62
C ASP A 92 -7.46 -7.13 -18.02
N GLY A 93 -8.42 -7.57 -18.84
CA GLY A 93 -8.63 -7.14 -20.21
C GLY A 93 -7.76 -7.86 -21.25
N ASN A 94 -6.86 -8.75 -20.83
CA ASN A 94 -6.16 -9.67 -21.72
C ASN A 94 -7.14 -10.73 -22.29
N PRO A 95 -6.91 -11.32 -23.47
CA PRO A 95 -7.65 -12.48 -23.98
C PRO A 95 -8.07 -13.57 -22.98
N GLN A 96 -7.25 -13.88 -21.97
CA GLN A 96 -7.57 -14.88 -20.94
C GLN A 96 -8.44 -14.36 -19.79
N SER A 97 -8.72 -13.05 -19.75
CA SER A 97 -9.43 -12.36 -18.67
C SER A 97 -10.28 -11.19 -19.22
N GLN A 98 -10.91 -11.41 -20.38
CA GLN A 98 -11.69 -10.37 -21.08
C GLN A 98 -12.90 -9.88 -20.28
N ASP A 99 -13.49 -10.73 -19.44
CA ASP A 99 -14.66 -10.40 -18.61
C ASP A 99 -14.32 -9.39 -17.50
N CYS A 100 -13.04 -9.20 -17.20
CA CYS A 100 -12.56 -8.22 -16.23
C CYS A 100 -11.83 -7.10 -16.96
N PRO A 101 -12.46 -5.93 -17.16
CA PRO A 101 -11.83 -4.87 -17.93
C PRO A 101 -10.72 -4.16 -17.16
N SER A 102 -9.58 -3.91 -17.82
CA SER A 102 -8.43 -3.19 -17.23
C SER A 102 -8.81 -1.83 -16.60
N PHE A 103 -9.76 -1.10 -17.19
CA PHE A 103 -10.17 0.22 -16.67
C PHE A 103 -10.88 0.16 -15.31
N ALA A 104 -11.39 -1.02 -14.90
CA ALA A 104 -11.96 -1.24 -13.57
C ALA A 104 -10.90 -1.14 -12.46
N ASN A 105 -9.61 -1.13 -12.83
CA ASN A 105 -8.48 -0.78 -11.98
C ASN A 105 -8.25 -1.77 -10.84
N PHE A 106 -8.55 -3.05 -11.04
CA PHE A 106 -8.17 -4.10 -10.10
C PHE A 106 -6.65 -4.27 -10.05
N LEU A 107 -6.13 -4.99 -9.05
CA LEU A 107 -4.69 -5.15 -8.84
C LEU A 107 -3.96 -5.65 -10.09
N MET A 108 -4.59 -6.52 -10.91
CA MET A 108 -4.02 -7.06 -12.15
C MET A 108 -4.32 -6.23 -13.40
N ALA A 109 -4.80 -4.98 -13.27
CA ALA A 109 -4.90 -4.07 -14.41
C ALA A 109 -3.50 -3.78 -15.00
N VAL A 110 -3.42 -3.66 -16.34
CA VAL A 110 -2.16 -3.39 -17.08
C VAL A 110 -1.46 -2.12 -16.60
N THR A 111 -2.26 -1.12 -16.18
CA THR A 111 -1.76 0.14 -15.64
C THR A 111 -2.58 0.51 -14.42
N VAL A 112 -1.91 0.82 -13.31
CA VAL A 112 -2.60 1.33 -12.13
C VAL A 112 -3.03 2.79 -12.35
N SER A 113 -4.33 3.03 -12.24
CA SER A 113 -4.91 4.36 -12.29
C SER A 113 -4.79 5.06 -10.94
N GLY A 114 -4.27 6.29 -10.97
CA GLY A 114 -4.31 7.24 -9.87
C GLY A 114 -5.66 7.86 -9.57
N THR A 115 -6.76 7.30 -10.07
CA THR A 115 -8.09 7.92 -10.05
C THR A 115 -8.53 8.44 -8.68
N GLU A 116 -9.27 9.56 -8.69
CA GLU A 116 -9.93 10.12 -7.50
C GLU A 116 -11.31 9.47 -7.24
N ASP A 117 -11.76 8.57 -8.11
CA ASP A 117 -12.93 7.72 -7.86
C ASP A 117 -12.62 6.68 -6.78
N PHE A 118 -13.46 6.59 -5.75
CA PHE A 118 -13.19 5.72 -4.60
C PHE A 118 -13.25 4.24 -4.95
N GLU A 119 -14.23 3.80 -5.73
CA GLU A 119 -14.43 2.39 -6.06
C GLU A 119 -13.26 1.85 -6.88
N ARG A 120 -12.89 2.55 -7.95
CA ARG A 120 -11.73 2.17 -8.77
C ARG A 120 -10.41 2.25 -7.98
N PHE A 121 -10.30 3.18 -7.05
CA PHE A 121 -9.15 3.22 -6.16
C PHE A 121 -9.13 2.02 -5.20
N ALA A 122 -10.28 1.62 -4.64
CA ALA A 122 -10.40 0.44 -3.79
C ALA A 122 -10.05 -0.84 -4.55
N HIS A 123 -10.48 -0.96 -5.81
CA HIS A 123 -10.16 -2.07 -6.69
C HIS A 123 -8.65 -2.28 -6.87
N SER A 124 -7.84 -1.21 -6.88
CA SER A 124 -6.38 -1.31 -7.14
C SER A 124 -5.60 -2.14 -6.11
N ARG A 125 -6.26 -2.59 -5.05
CA ARG A 125 -5.68 -3.31 -3.92
C ARG A 125 -6.34 -4.67 -3.68
N VAL A 126 -7.22 -5.09 -4.59
CA VAL A 126 -7.89 -6.39 -4.56
C VAL A 126 -7.81 -7.05 -5.94
N MET A 127 -7.88 -8.38 -5.94
CA MET A 127 -7.92 -9.15 -7.18
C MET A 127 -9.29 -9.03 -7.85
N SER A 128 -9.31 -8.98 -9.18
CA SER A 128 -10.55 -9.11 -9.95
C SER A 128 -11.11 -10.55 -9.86
N PRO A 129 -12.39 -10.77 -10.18
CA PRO A 129 -12.94 -12.12 -10.27
C PRO A 129 -12.15 -13.05 -11.21
N CYS A 130 -11.68 -12.54 -12.36
CA CYS A 130 -10.89 -13.31 -13.33
C CYS A 130 -9.51 -13.69 -12.80
N SER A 131 -8.88 -12.77 -12.05
CA SER A 131 -7.61 -13.03 -11.36
C SER A 131 -7.77 -14.11 -10.30
N ILE A 132 -8.84 -14.02 -9.50
CA ILE A 132 -9.17 -15.03 -8.47
C ILE A 132 -9.36 -16.40 -9.13
N GLU A 133 -10.18 -16.50 -10.17
CA GLU A 133 -10.42 -17.76 -10.87
C GLU A 133 -9.13 -18.38 -11.42
N SER A 134 -8.29 -17.57 -12.07
CA SER A 134 -7.02 -18.01 -12.65
C SER A 134 -6.05 -18.52 -11.59
N ILE A 135 -5.93 -17.78 -10.48
CA ILE A 135 -5.08 -18.17 -9.34
C ILE A 135 -5.62 -19.47 -8.71
N GLU A 136 -6.92 -19.58 -8.46
CA GLU A 136 -7.51 -20.80 -7.90
C GLU A 136 -7.28 -22.01 -8.79
N LYS A 137 -7.44 -21.86 -10.11
CA LYS A 137 -7.15 -22.92 -11.09
C LYS A 137 -5.69 -23.35 -11.01
N LYS A 138 -4.76 -22.40 -10.90
CA LYS A 138 -3.33 -22.71 -10.75
C LYS A 138 -3.04 -23.40 -9.43
N LEU A 139 -3.61 -22.93 -8.32
CA LEU A 139 -3.46 -23.56 -7.01
C LEU A 139 -4.01 -24.99 -6.98
N LYS A 140 -5.02 -25.32 -7.82
CA LYS A 140 -5.55 -26.69 -8.03
C LYS A 140 -4.67 -27.56 -8.96
N SER A 141 -3.67 -27.00 -9.64
CA SER A 141 -2.68 -27.75 -10.43
C SER A 141 -1.52 -28.33 -9.59
N PRO A 142 -1.02 -29.55 -9.86
CA PRO A 142 0.20 -30.10 -9.23
C PRO A 142 1.43 -29.19 -9.35
N LEU A 143 1.45 -28.32 -10.36
CA LEU A 143 2.48 -27.31 -10.60
C LEU A 143 2.52 -26.18 -9.57
N ALA A 144 1.58 -26.16 -8.61
CA ALA A 144 1.56 -25.22 -7.49
C ALA A 144 1.71 -25.94 -6.12
N SER A 145 2.23 -27.17 -6.10
CA SER A 145 2.28 -28.00 -4.89
C SER A 145 3.13 -27.45 -3.76
N CYS A 146 4.18 -26.67 -4.04
CA CYS A 146 5.06 -26.08 -3.02
C CYS A 146 4.33 -25.12 -2.06
N VAL A 147 3.35 -24.36 -2.58
CA VAL A 147 2.56 -23.41 -1.78
C VAL A 147 1.30 -24.03 -1.16
N ARG A 148 1.03 -25.31 -1.42
CA ARG A 148 -0.06 -26.05 -0.79
C ARG A 148 0.38 -26.56 0.58
N LYS A 149 0.40 -25.71 1.59
CA LYS A 149 0.51 -26.22 2.96
C LYS A 149 -0.78 -26.97 3.30
N SER A 150 -0.67 -28.26 3.58
CA SER A 150 -1.67 -28.98 4.37
C SER A 150 -1.65 -28.36 5.76
N MET A 151 -2.68 -27.62 6.14
CA MET A 151 -2.84 -27.20 7.53
C MET A 151 -3.11 -28.45 8.36
N PRO A 152 -2.27 -28.79 9.36
CA PRO A 152 -2.67 -29.77 10.37
C PRO A 152 -3.96 -29.26 11.02
N LYS A 153 -4.95 -30.12 11.23
CA LYS A 153 -6.27 -29.76 11.79
C LYS A 153 -6.17 -28.95 13.10
N GLU A 154 -5.09 -29.09 13.87
CA GLU A 154 -4.82 -28.32 15.09
C GLU A 154 -4.66 -26.80 14.88
N HIS A 155 -4.15 -26.36 13.73
CA HIS A 155 -4.01 -24.91 13.44
C HIS A 155 -5.31 -24.26 12.96
N GLN A 156 -6.37 -25.04 12.71
CA GLN A 156 -7.68 -24.52 12.35
C GLN A 156 -8.40 -23.90 13.56
N LEU A 157 -8.03 -24.29 14.79
CA LEU A 157 -8.56 -23.78 16.05
C LEU A 157 -7.81 -22.55 16.59
N MET A 158 -6.60 -22.26 16.09
CA MET A 158 -5.82 -21.05 16.42
C MET A 158 -5.92 -19.94 15.36
N GLY A 159 -6.78 -20.13 14.34
CA GLY A 159 -7.06 -19.12 13.34
C GLY A 159 -7.93 -17.99 13.90
N MET A 160 -7.35 -16.79 14.01
CA MET A 160 -8.02 -15.53 14.31
C MET A 160 -8.45 -15.32 15.77
N SER A 161 -7.49 -15.28 16.70
CA SER A 161 -7.63 -14.32 17.80
C SER A 161 -7.42 -12.91 17.22
N SER A 162 -8.53 -12.22 16.96
CA SER A 162 -8.59 -10.80 16.58
C SER A 162 -7.80 -9.87 17.52
N LEU A 163 -7.49 -10.35 18.73
CA LEU A 163 -6.66 -9.67 19.73
C LEU A 163 -5.19 -9.50 19.31
N SER A 164 -4.65 -10.33 18.42
CA SER A 164 -3.26 -10.21 17.96
C SER A 164 -3.07 -9.13 16.88
N GLN A 165 -4.13 -8.76 16.15
CA GLN A 165 -4.09 -7.68 15.16
C GLN A 165 -4.09 -6.28 15.78
N GLU A 166 -4.55 -6.11 17.03
CA GLU A 166 -4.58 -4.79 17.66
C GLU A 166 -3.19 -4.28 18.08
N THR A 167 -2.22 -5.17 18.28
CA THR A 167 -0.89 -4.80 18.79
C THR A 167 0.17 -4.59 17.70
N THR A 168 -0.06 -5.08 16.48
CA THR A 168 0.90 -4.86 15.39
C THR A 168 0.79 -3.43 14.86
N PRO A 169 1.90 -2.67 14.79
CA PRO A 169 1.90 -1.38 14.13
C PRO A 169 1.59 -1.53 12.65
N THR A 170 0.66 -0.72 12.17
CA THR A 170 0.35 -0.60 10.74
C THR A 170 1.50 0.08 9.99
N PRO A 171 1.65 -0.11 8.66
CA PRO A 171 2.76 0.47 7.90
C PRO A 171 2.86 2.00 8.01
N GLY A 172 1.74 2.71 8.09
CA GLY A 172 1.69 4.16 8.27
C GLY A 172 1.98 4.64 9.69
N GLU A 173 1.90 3.76 10.70
CA GLU A 173 2.43 4.02 12.05
C GLU A 173 3.96 3.90 12.08
N LEU A 174 4.53 2.98 11.27
CA LEU A 174 5.98 2.78 11.16
C LEU A 174 6.66 3.79 10.22
N ILE A 175 5.96 4.18 9.15
CA ILE A 175 6.46 5.06 8.10
C ILE A 175 5.53 6.27 8.00
N SER A 176 5.93 7.36 8.66
CA SER A 176 5.19 8.62 8.69
C SER A 176 4.94 9.19 7.29
N LEU A 177 3.95 10.07 7.15
CA LEU A 177 3.65 10.77 5.89
C LEU A 177 4.87 11.54 5.33
N GLN A 178 5.72 12.08 6.21
CA GLN A 178 6.97 12.72 5.79
C GLN A 178 7.96 11.71 5.21
N GLN A 179 8.14 10.56 5.86
CA GLN A 179 9.02 9.50 5.35
C GLN A 179 8.50 8.93 4.03
N GLN A 180 7.18 8.80 3.85
CA GLN A 180 6.58 8.40 2.57
C GLN A 180 6.99 9.37 1.45
N CYS A 181 6.93 10.68 1.68
CA CYS A 181 7.45 11.67 0.72
C CYS A 181 8.95 11.54 0.46
N GLN A 182 9.75 11.29 1.50
CA GLN A 182 11.20 11.16 1.38
C GLN A 182 11.61 9.90 0.61
N ILE A 183 10.92 8.79 0.83
CA ILE A 183 11.13 7.52 0.12
C ILE A 183 10.81 7.68 -1.36
N THR A 184 9.72 8.39 -1.71
CA THR A 184 9.28 8.53 -3.10
C THR A 184 10.06 9.56 -3.91
N PHE A 185 10.46 10.68 -3.31
CA PHE A 185 11.05 11.81 -4.04
C PHE A 185 12.48 12.18 -3.59
N GLY A 186 12.93 11.68 -2.44
CA GLY A 186 14.26 11.95 -1.90
C GLY A 186 14.25 12.69 -0.57
N PRO A 187 15.40 12.74 0.14
CA PRO A 187 15.47 13.14 1.55
C PRO A 187 15.04 14.59 1.84
N HIS A 188 15.14 15.48 0.85
CA HIS A 188 14.76 16.89 0.99
C HIS A 188 13.26 17.16 0.84
N TYR A 189 12.46 16.15 0.46
CA TYR A 189 11.02 16.30 0.36
C TYR A 189 10.36 16.21 1.73
N GLY A 190 9.21 16.88 1.86
CA GLY A 190 8.33 16.74 3.01
C GLY A 190 6.86 16.86 2.61
N VAL A 191 5.98 16.86 3.61
CA VAL A 191 4.53 16.96 3.38
C VAL A 191 4.16 18.30 2.73
N CYS A 192 3.27 18.28 1.74
CA CYS A 192 2.76 19.49 1.11
C CYS A 192 2.03 20.39 2.14
N PRO A 193 2.38 21.69 2.25
CA PRO A 193 1.77 22.58 3.24
C PRO A 193 0.39 23.12 2.82
N SER A 194 0.08 23.15 1.52
CA SER A 194 -1.21 23.66 1.03
C SER A 194 -2.25 22.54 1.00
N LYS A 195 -3.41 22.80 1.61
CA LYS A 195 -4.55 21.88 1.58
C LYS A 195 -5.29 21.88 0.24
N ASP A 196 -5.08 22.89 -0.60
CA ASP A 196 -5.79 23.06 -1.88
C ASP A 196 -5.47 21.93 -2.86
N TYR A 197 -4.27 21.37 -2.78
CA TYR A 197 -3.84 20.20 -3.56
C TYR A 197 -4.67 18.94 -3.30
N PHE A 198 -5.34 18.86 -2.15
CA PHE A 198 -6.22 17.75 -1.81
C PHE A 198 -7.66 17.99 -2.24
N ARG A 199 -8.02 19.19 -2.74
CA ARG A 199 -9.37 19.52 -3.26
C ARG A 199 -10.52 19.14 -2.32
N GLY A 200 -10.31 19.30 -1.02
CA GLY A 200 -11.29 18.93 0.01
C GLY A 200 -11.37 17.42 0.33
N LEU A 201 -10.58 16.59 -0.34
CA LEU A 201 -10.38 15.18 -0.02
C LEU A 201 -9.35 15.01 1.08
N ASP A 202 -9.34 13.84 1.72
CA ASP A 202 -8.27 13.45 2.64
C ASP A 202 -6.99 13.02 1.88
N VAL A 203 -5.89 12.96 2.63
CA VAL A 203 -4.57 12.56 2.11
C VAL A 203 -4.48 11.06 1.75
N CYS A 204 -5.45 10.24 2.16
CA CYS A 204 -5.31 8.79 2.19
C CYS A 204 -5.26 8.16 0.80
N ARG A 205 -5.87 8.79 -0.20
CA ARG A 205 -5.85 8.30 -1.59
C ARG A 205 -4.72 8.87 -2.42
N ARG A 206 -4.20 10.05 -2.06
CA ARG A 206 -3.15 10.72 -2.81
C ARG A 206 -2.32 11.63 -1.90
N ILE A 207 -1.05 11.31 -1.78
CA ILE A 207 -0.06 12.14 -1.11
C ILE A 207 0.47 13.19 -2.08
N TRP A 208 0.59 14.42 -1.58
CA TRP A 208 1.33 15.49 -2.22
C TRP A 208 2.54 15.87 -1.38
N CYS A 209 3.69 15.99 -2.03
CA CYS A 209 4.97 16.24 -1.39
C CYS A 209 5.56 17.57 -1.88
N LYS A 210 6.36 18.20 -1.03
CA LYS A 210 7.01 19.48 -1.30
C LYS A 210 8.52 19.31 -1.24
N ASP A 211 9.20 19.66 -2.31
CA ASP A 211 10.64 19.89 -2.28
C ASP A 211 10.95 21.10 -1.39
N ARG A 212 11.63 20.87 -0.27
CA ARG A 212 11.95 21.92 0.72
C ARG A 212 13.16 22.77 0.32
N THR A 213 13.89 22.38 -0.72
CA THR A 213 14.97 23.22 -1.29
C THR A 213 14.39 24.35 -2.14
N LYS A 214 13.17 24.17 -2.67
CA LYS A 214 12.43 25.16 -3.45
C LYS A 214 11.66 26.12 -2.54
N ARG A 215 11.32 27.30 -3.07
CA ARG A 215 10.48 28.29 -2.38
C ARG A 215 9.16 27.67 -1.90
N ARG A 216 8.69 28.08 -0.72
CA ARG A 216 7.43 27.58 -0.12
C ARG A 216 6.21 27.76 -1.03
N SER A 217 6.18 28.82 -1.83
CA SER A 217 5.12 29.10 -2.82
C SER A 217 5.19 28.27 -4.10
N GLY A 218 6.28 27.55 -4.35
CA GLY A 218 6.38 26.66 -5.51
C GLY A 218 5.38 25.49 -5.40
N PRO A 219 5.13 24.76 -6.50
CA PRO A 219 4.15 23.69 -6.52
C PRO A 219 4.57 22.50 -5.63
N CYS A 220 3.57 21.75 -5.19
CA CYS A 220 3.74 20.39 -4.66
C CYS A 220 3.71 19.37 -5.81
N GLU A 221 4.36 18.23 -5.59
CA GLU A 221 4.58 17.16 -6.56
C GLU A 221 3.91 15.86 -6.04
N THR A 222 3.46 15.01 -6.96
CA THR A 222 2.88 13.70 -6.66
C THR A 222 3.26 12.71 -7.78
N ARG A 223 3.03 11.41 -7.57
CA ARG A 223 3.13 10.38 -8.61
C ARG A 223 1.73 10.01 -9.09
N THR A 224 1.63 9.36 -10.25
CA THR A 224 0.35 8.87 -10.78
C THR A 224 -0.42 8.08 -9.72
N TYR A 225 0.25 7.16 -9.03
CA TYR A 225 -0.32 6.41 -7.92
C TYR A 225 0.57 6.53 -6.68
N LEU A 226 0.10 7.29 -5.68
CA LEU A 226 0.81 7.49 -4.41
C LEU A 226 -0.19 7.64 -3.23
N PRO A 227 -0.89 6.57 -2.85
CA PRO A 227 -1.74 6.59 -1.68
C PRO A 227 -0.92 6.63 -0.39
N ALA A 228 -1.54 7.10 0.68
CA ALA A 228 -0.96 6.97 2.00
C ALA A 228 -1.05 5.51 2.47
N LEU A 229 -0.03 5.07 3.21
CA LEU A 229 -0.04 3.77 3.86
C LEU A 229 -1.16 3.70 4.91
N ASP A 230 -1.76 2.52 5.07
CA ASP A 230 -2.71 2.28 6.15
C ASP A 230 -2.03 2.52 7.50
N GLY A 231 -2.68 3.29 8.37
CA GLY A 231 -2.12 3.82 9.61
C GLY A 231 -1.67 5.27 9.57
N THR A 232 -1.50 5.85 8.38
CA THR A 232 -0.98 7.21 8.24
C THR A 232 -1.94 8.23 8.85
N GLU A 233 -1.43 9.14 9.68
CA GLU A 233 -2.25 10.21 10.25
C GLU A 233 -2.81 11.14 9.17
N CYS A 234 -4.13 11.25 9.11
CA CYS A 234 -4.85 12.10 8.15
C CYS A 234 -5.61 13.25 8.82
N GLY A 235 -5.63 13.26 10.15
CA GLY A 235 -6.29 14.29 10.95
C GLY A 235 -6.17 13.98 12.44
N LYS A 236 -6.65 14.90 13.27
CA LYS A 236 -6.65 14.73 14.72
C LYS A 236 -7.47 13.49 15.11
N MET A 237 -6.84 12.55 15.82
CA MET A 237 -7.43 11.25 16.21
C MET A 237 -7.89 10.39 15.03
N LYS A 238 -7.37 10.62 13.82
CA LYS A 238 -7.77 9.91 12.60
C LYS A 238 -6.56 9.38 11.85
N TRP A 239 -6.78 8.32 11.11
CA TRP A 239 -5.76 7.66 10.29
C TRP A 239 -6.36 7.10 9.00
N CYS A 240 -5.50 6.83 8.04
CA CYS A 240 -5.87 6.23 6.77
C CYS A 240 -6.06 4.73 6.94
N ILE A 241 -7.22 4.20 6.56
CA ILE A 241 -7.46 2.76 6.42
C ILE A 241 -8.22 2.54 5.12
N ALA A 242 -7.71 1.65 4.28
CA ALA A 242 -8.25 1.41 2.94
C ALA A 242 -8.47 2.72 2.17
N GLY A 243 -7.57 3.69 2.34
CA GLY A 243 -7.64 5.00 1.68
C GLY A 243 -8.81 5.89 2.10
N ARG A 244 -9.42 5.65 3.26
CA ARG A 244 -10.34 6.59 3.90
C ARG A 244 -9.73 7.13 5.18
N CYS A 245 -9.96 8.41 5.46
CA CYS A 245 -9.63 8.98 6.77
C CYS A 245 -10.70 8.61 7.81
N VAL A 246 -10.39 7.62 8.65
CA VAL A 246 -11.30 7.07 9.67
C VAL A 246 -10.79 7.37 11.08
N ASP A 247 -11.65 7.23 12.08
CA ASP A 247 -11.28 7.39 13.49
C ASP A 247 -10.21 6.34 13.87
N ASN A 248 -9.19 6.78 14.62
CA ASN A 248 -8.11 5.91 15.10
C ASN A 248 -8.50 5.32 16.47
N PRO A 249 -8.87 4.02 16.55
CA PRO A 249 -9.33 3.42 17.79
C PRO A 249 -8.22 3.38 18.85
N LYS A 250 -6.95 3.17 18.47
CA LYS A 250 -5.80 3.13 19.40
C LYS A 250 -5.64 4.48 20.09
N LYS A 251 -5.57 5.56 19.30
CA LYS A 251 -5.50 6.93 19.85
C LYS A 251 -6.75 7.26 20.67
N LEU A 252 -7.95 6.86 20.24
CA LEU A 252 -9.19 7.12 21.00
C LEU A 252 -9.24 6.39 22.35
N GLN A 253 -8.66 5.20 22.45
CA GLN A 253 -8.54 4.48 23.71
C GLN A 253 -7.57 5.19 24.67
N GLU A 254 -6.42 5.66 24.17
CA GLU A 254 -5.43 6.43 24.92
C GLU A 254 -5.93 7.84 25.31
N CYS A 255 -6.87 8.37 24.55
CA CYS A 255 -7.48 9.69 24.76
C CYS A 255 -8.50 9.64 25.90
N ILE A 256 -8.03 9.96 27.10
CA ILE A 256 -8.82 9.99 28.34
C ILE A 256 -8.93 11.45 28.82
N ASP A 257 -10.11 11.83 29.32
CA ASP A 257 -10.27 13.11 30.00
C ASP A 257 -9.56 13.04 31.36
N LEU A 258 -8.53 13.87 31.56
CA LEU A 258 -7.79 13.96 32.83
C LEU A 258 -8.70 14.45 33.96
N ASN A 259 -9.71 15.27 33.64
CA ASN A 259 -10.73 15.71 34.59
C ASN A 259 -12.15 15.56 34.00
N PRO A 260 -12.72 14.34 34.02
CA PRO A 260 -14.01 14.05 33.40
C PRO A 260 -15.15 14.93 33.92
N LYS A 261 -15.12 15.28 35.22
CA LYS A 261 -16.11 16.15 35.85
C LYS A 261 -16.08 17.56 35.25
N THR A 262 -14.89 18.09 34.98
CA THR A 262 -14.76 19.42 34.37
C THR A 262 -15.13 19.38 32.88
N CYS A 263 -14.67 18.35 32.17
CA CYS A 263 -14.95 18.20 30.75
C CYS A 263 -16.45 18.01 30.46
N GLY A 264 -17.17 17.28 31.33
CA GLY A 264 -18.61 17.08 31.23
C GLY A 264 -19.51 18.26 31.64
N LYS A 265 -18.95 19.33 32.23
CA LYS A 265 -19.75 20.51 32.67
C LYS A 265 -20.14 21.44 31.53
N TYR A 266 -19.44 21.38 30.40
CA TYR A 266 -19.61 22.31 29.31
C TYR A 266 -20.62 21.79 28.29
N SER A 267 -21.48 22.67 27.79
CA SER A 267 -22.33 22.35 26.64
C SER A 267 -21.49 22.08 25.39
N LYS A 268 -22.03 21.36 24.40
CA LYS A 268 -21.33 21.09 23.12
C LYS A 268 -20.80 22.35 22.44
N ILE A 269 -21.55 23.45 22.51
CA ILE A 269 -21.15 24.76 21.94
C ILE A 269 -19.92 25.31 22.67
N LYS A 270 -19.92 25.29 24.01
CA LYS A 270 -18.79 25.74 24.82
C LYS A 270 -17.57 24.83 24.62
N LEU A 271 -17.78 23.52 24.58
CA LEU A 271 -16.73 22.55 24.27
C LEU A 271 -16.09 22.82 22.90
N ARG A 272 -16.88 23.08 21.85
CA ARG A 272 -16.34 23.45 20.51
C ARG A 272 -15.43 24.67 20.56
N HIS A 273 -15.70 25.63 21.44
CA HIS A 273 -14.83 26.79 21.62
C HIS A 273 -13.57 26.43 22.40
N TYR A 274 -13.70 25.79 23.58
CA TYR A 274 -12.56 25.47 24.44
C TYR A 274 -11.61 24.43 23.84
N CYS A 275 -12.12 23.46 23.10
CA CYS A 275 -11.31 22.44 22.41
C CYS A 275 -10.42 22.99 21.28
N LYS A 276 -10.52 24.28 20.95
CA LYS A 276 -9.54 24.97 20.10
C LYS A 276 -8.23 25.25 20.83
N SER A 277 -8.25 25.34 22.16
CA SER A 277 -7.04 25.42 22.98
C SER A 277 -6.37 24.05 23.07
N LYS A 278 -5.05 24.01 22.86
CA LYS A 278 -4.25 22.78 22.94
C LYS A 278 -4.34 22.19 24.35
N ASP A 279 -4.09 23.00 25.37
CA ASP A 279 -4.07 22.57 26.78
C ASP A 279 -5.44 22.02 27.22
N PHE A 280 -6.52 22.69 26.83
CA PHE A 280 -7.87 22.21 27.15
C PHE A 280 -8.17 20.89 26.42
N ALA A 281 -7.75 20.76 25.16
CA ALA A 281 -7.95 19.55 24.38
C ALA A 281 -7.07 18.37 24.82
N GLU A 282 -5.97 18.62 25.53
CA GLU A 282 -5.17 17.59 26.20
C GLU A 282 -5.82 17.15 27.51
N ILE A 283 -6.37 18.09 28.30
CA ILE A 283 -7.10 17.78 29.53
C ILE A 283 -8.44 17.09 29.26
N CYS A 284 -9.17 17.53 28.25
CA CYS A 284 -10.50 17.05 27.89
C CYS A 284 -10.48 16.29 26.55
N CYS A 285 -9.48 15.42 26.38
CA CYS A 285 -9.21 14.73 25.12
C CYS A 285 -10.44 14.02 24.55
N ARG A 286 -11.08 13.13 25.33
CA ARG A 286 -12.22 12.33 24.88
C ARG A 286 -13.42 13.21 24.57
N SER A 287 -13.71 14.14 25.48
CA SER A 287 -14.79 15.12 25.31
C SER A 287 -14.60 15.96 24.04
N CYS A 288 -13.37 16.34 23.71
CA CYS A 288 -13.05 17.09 22.49
C CYS A 288 -13.08 16.22 21.24
N ALA A 289 -12.59 14.99 21.30
CA ALA A 289 -12.55 14.06 20.17
C ALA A 289 -13.95 13.62 19.70
N GLN A 290 -14.94 13.59 20.60
CA GLN A 290 -16.32 13.21 20.30
C GLN A 290 -17.16 14.34 19.71
N LEU A 291 -16.63 15.57 19.62
CA LEU A 291 -17.29 16.69 18.95
C LEU A 291 -17.19 16.51 17.44
N LYS A 292 -17.96 15.58 16.86
CA LYS A 292 -18.06 15.45 15.40
C LYS A 292 -18.54 16.76 14.76
N ASP A 293 -17.96 17.06 13.60
CA ASP A 293 -18.39 18.13 12.69
C ASP A 293 -19.84 17.87 12.26
N LEU A 294 -20.74 18.66 12.84
CA LEU A 294 -22.10 18.98 12.38
C LEU A 294 -22.13 20.49 12.20
#